data_AF-A0A484H6N5-F1
#
_entry.id   AF-A0A484H6N5-F1
#
_cell.length_a   1.000
_cell.length_b   1.000
_cell.length_c   1.000
_cell.angle_alpha   90.00
_cell.angle_beta   90.00
_cell.angle_gamma   90.00
#
_symmetry.space_group_name_H-M   'P 1'
#
loop_
_entity.id
_entity.type
_entity.pdbx_description
1 polymer ?
#
loop_
_entity_poly.entity_id
_entity_poly.type
_entity_poly.pdbx_seq_one_letter_code
_entity_poly.pdbx_strand_id
1 'polypeptide(L)'
;MDCGIPFCHTGCPISNVIPDFNDLVYQGQWQQALNVLHATNNFPEVTGRICPAPCEMACTLNLIDQPVIIRTIEGAIADRGWAEGWILPQIPMHRTGKRVAVVGSGPTGLACAQQLARAGHTVVVFEKNPRIGGLLRYGIPDFKLEKSLIDRRVAQMRAEGVEFRPNSHIGATVPVQHLLNRYDAVVLAGGAERPRDLPLPGRHLAGIHFAIDFLSQQNCVVSQQPITGNRMEAYNKHVVVIGGGDTGSDCVGTAVRQSAASVAQIEILPQPPEREDKVTTWPGWPHKLWISTSHEEGCRREWGVVTRAFLGEGQAVQALACARATWVEGTMSEISGSHFVLRAELVLLATGFIHPVHEGMLEDFGVALDARGNVQADSVAYQTSMPKVFAAGDMRRGQSLVVWAIREGRQCAHAVDTFLVGHSMLPR
;
A
#
# COMPACT_ATOMS: atom_id res chain seq x y z
N MET A 1 25.96 6.68 12.78
CA MET A 1 25.85 5.24 12.51
C MET A 1 25.97 4.43 13.79
N ASP A 2 26.83 4.84 14.73
CA ASP A 2 27.01 4.20 16.04
C ASP A 2 26.08 4.79 17.11
N CYS A 3 24.77 4.55 16.97
CA CYS A 3 23.79 4.97 17.97
C CYS A 3 23.74 3.92 19.09
N GLY A 4 23.98 4.31 20.35
CA GLY A 4 23.92 3.36 21.47
C GLY A 4 22.59 2.59 21.56
N ILE A 5 21.46 3.23 21.21
CA ILE A 5 20.17 2.57 20.97
C ILE A 5 19.68 2.93 19.56
N PRO A 6 19.58 1.97 18.63
CA PRO A 6 19.17 2.24 17.26
C PRO A 6 17.63 2.28 17.14
N PHE A 7 17.02 3.39 17.53
CA PHE A 7 15.55 3.59 17.44
C PHE A 7 15.00 3.41 16.01
N CYS A 8 15.82 3.62 14.99
CA CYS A 8 15.46 3.35 13.60
C CYS A 8 15.08 1.88 13.35
N HIS A 9 15.68 0.93 14.07
CA HIS A 9 15.35 -0.49 13.99
C HIS A 9 13.92 -0.74 14.49
N THR A 10 13.59 -0.22 15.68
CA THR A 10 12.24 -0.33 16.27
C THR A 10 11.19 0.45 15.48
N GLY A 11 11.57 1.59 14.90
CA GLY A 11 10.71 2.40 14.05
C GLY A 11 10.43 1.78 12.68
N CYS A 12 11.24 0.79 12.24
CA CYS A 12 11.01 0.06 11.00
C CYS A 12 10.01 -1.09 11.23
N PRO A 13 8.85 -1.12 10.54
CA PRO A 13 7.89 -2.19 10.77
C PRO A 13 8.38 -3.60 10.39
N ILE A 14 9.33 -3.74 9.47
CA ILE A 14 9.96 -5.04 9.14
C ILE A 14 11.23 -5.32 9.97
N SER A 15 11.53 -4.44 10.94
CA SER A 15 12.70 -4.56 11.82
C SER A 15 14.01 -4.70 11.04
N ASN A 16 14.19 -3.89 9.99
CA ASN A 16 15.44 -3.86 9.24
C ASN A 16 16.63 -3.58 10.18
N VAL A 17 17.75 -4.27 9.95
CA VAL A 17 18.99 -4.08 10.71
C VAL A 17 19.75 -2.87 10.16
N ILE A 18 19.16 -1.69 10.37
CA ILE A 18 19.55 -0.45 9.70
C ILE A 18 20.99 -0.03 9.99
N PRO A 19 21.47 -0.01 11.25
CA PRO A 19 22.85 0.37 11.53
C PRO A 19 23.87 -0.47 10.75
N ASP A 20 23.64 -1.79 10.67
CA ASP A 20 24.55 -2.75 10.05
C ASP A 20 24.68 -2.53 8.55
N PHE A 21 23.56 -2.47 7.80
CA PHE A 21 23.67 -2.24 6.35
C PHE A 21 24.23 -0.85 6.03
N ASN A 22 23.96 0.13 6.90
CA ASN A 22 24.47 1.49 6.77
C ASN A 22 25.99 1.55 6.98
N ASP A 23 26.50 0.86 7.99
CA ASP A 23 27.94 0.76 8.25
C ASP A 23 28.66 -0.02 7.13
N LEU A 24 28.06 -1.12 6.66
CA LEU A 24 28.59 -1.87 5.51
C LEU A 24 28.66 -1.01 4.24
N VAL A 25 27.64 -0.17 3.98
CA VAL A 25 27.69 0.80 2.87
C VAL A 25 28.82 1.81 3.06
N TYR A 26 28.99 2.34 4.28
CA TYR A 26 30.06 3.27 4.60
C TYR A 26 31.46 2.66 4.38
N GLN A 27 31.64 1.37 4.69
CA GLN A 27 32.88 0.63 4.46
C GLN A 27 33.06 0.15 3.00
N GLY A 28 32.12 0.47 2.10
CA GLY A 28 32.16 0.01 0.71
C GLY A 28 31.80 -1.46 0.49
N GLN A 29 31.24 -2.14 1.49
CA GLN A 29 30.86 -3.56 1.46
C GLN A 29 29.41 -3.75 0.97
N TRP A 30 29.11 -3.24 -0.22
CA TRP A 30 27.74 -3.15 -0.75
C TRP A 30 27.02 -4.49 -0.90
N GLN A 31 27.72 -5.55 -1.32
CA GLN A 31 27.11 -6.88 -1.46
C GLN A 31 26.71 -7.47 -0.10
N GLN A 32 27.51 -7.22 0.95
CA GLN A 32 27.16 -7.64 2.30
C GLN A 32 25.98 -6.82 2.85
N ALA A 33 25.98 -5.50 2.61
CA ALA A 33 24.85 -4.64 2.97
C ALA A 33 23.53 -5.12 2.32
N LEU A 34 23.60 -5.55 1.06
CA LEU A 34 22.47 -6.15 0.35
C LEU A 34 21.98 -7.43 1.02
N ASN A 35 22.89 -8.32 1.43
CA ASN A 35 22.53 -9.56 2.13
C ASN A 35 21.83 -9.28 3.46
N VAL A 36 22.34 -8.33 4.25
CA VAL A 36 21.73 -7.89 5.51
C VAL A 36 20.34 -7.31 5.27
N LEU A 37 20.19 -6.47 4.25
CA LEU A 37 18.91 -5.87 3.89
C LEU A 37 17.87 -6.93 3.47
N HIS A 38 18.28 -7.89 2.65
CA HIS A 38 17.40 -8.98 2.20
C HIS A 38 17.05 -10.00 3.29
N ALA A 39 17.80 -10.05 4.39
CA ALA A 39 17.47 -10.89 5.53
C ALA A 39 16.12 -10.50 6.15
N THR A 40 15.73 -9.22 6.07
CA THR A 40 14.52 -8.66 6.69
C THR A 40 13.51 -8.15 5.66
N ASN A 41 13.95 -7.70 4.48
CA ASN A 41 13.10 -7.16 3.45
C ASN A 41 13.12 -7.97 2.14
N ASN A 42 11.95 -8.39 1.67
CA ASN A 42 11.81 -9.04 0.36
C ASN A 42 12.02 -8.05 -0.80
N PHE A 43 11.57 -6.80 -0.66
CA PHE A 43 11.44 -5.84 -1.76
C PHE A 43 12.04 -4.46 -1.43
N PRO A 44 13.34 -4.37 -1.09
CA PRO A 44 14.00 -3.11 -0.76
C PRO A 44 13.93 -2.08 -1.90
N GLU A 45 13.88 -2.53 -3.16
CA GLU A 45 13.67 -1.64 -4.30
C GLU A 45 12.31 -0.94 -4.28
N VAL A 46 11.29 -1.52 -3.64
CA VAL A 46 9.95 -0.92 -3.51
C VAL A 46 9.92 0.00 -2.30
N THR A 47 10.28 -0.49 -1.12
CA THR A 47 10.28 0.30 0.12
C THR A 47 11.25 1.47 0.05
N GLY A 48 12.41 1.34 -0.61
CA GLY A 48 13.34 2.43 -0.88
C GLY A 48 12.79 3.57 -1.74
N ARG A 49 11.60 3.39 -2.35
CA ARG A 49 10.92 4.40 -3.19
C ARG A 49 9.67 4.96 -2.53
N ILE A 50 8.82 4.07 -1.99
CA ILE A 50 7.46 4.44 -1.56
C ILE A 50 7.22 4.33 -0.06
N CYS A 51 8.18 3.83 0.73
CA CYS A 51 8.04 3.84 2.18
C CYS A 51 8.01 5.29 2.67
N PRO A 52 7.14 5.64 3.63
CA PRO A 52 7.15 6.97 4.24
C PRO A 52 8.26 7.11 5.30
N ALA A 53 9.16 6.13 5.38
CA ALA A 53 10.39 6.13 6.19
C ALA A 53 10.18 6.42 7.69
N PRO A 54 9.33 5.64 8.40
CA PRO A 54 9.15 5.80 9.85
C PRO A 54 10.46 5.59 10.63
N CYS A 55 11.39 4.80 10.09
CA CYS A 55 12.73 4.63 10.64
C CYS A 55 13.58 5.91 10.64
N GLU A 56 13.36 6.81 9.67
CA GLU A 56 14.01 8.12 9.64
C GLU A 56 13.42 9.03 10.72
N MET A 57 12.10 9.00 10.91
CA MET A 57 11.45 9.79 11.97
C MET A 57 11.92 9.37 13.37
N ALA A 58 12.12 8.06 13.56
CA ALA A 58 12.67 7.49 14.79
C ALA A 58 14.19 7.64 14.93
N CYS A 59 14.92 8.13 13.91
CA CYS A 59 16.37 8.22 13.95
C CYS A 59 16.84 9.09 15.14
N THR A 60 17.86 8.66 15.88
CA THR A 60 18.40 9.43 17.01
C THR A 60 18.92 10.80 16.56
N LEU A 61 19.50 10.89 15.36
CA LEU A 61 19.95 12.16 14.79
C LEU A 61 18.77 13.11 14.50
N ASN A 62 17.58 12.56 14.19
CA ASN A 62 16.39 13.37 13.94
C ASN A 62 16.02 14.23 15.16
N LEU A 63 16.38 13.82 16.39
CA LEU A 63 16.02 14.59 17.57
C LEU A 63 16.67 15.99 17.57
N ILE A 64 17.92 16.09 17.11
CA ILE A 64 18.72 17.32 17.17
C ILE A 64 19.00 17.93 15.79
N ASP A 65 18.86 17.15 14.72
CA ASP A 65 19.18 17.55 13.34
C ASP A 65 18.27 16.81 12.34
N GLN A 66 18.71 16.65 11.09
CA GLN A 66 18.07 15.85 10.05
C GLN A 66 18.38 14.36 10.22
N PRO A 67 17.42 13.48 9.94
CA PRO A 67 17.65 12.05 10.02
C PRO A 67 18.64 11.56 8.96
N VAL A 68 19.25 10.41 9.20
CA VAL A 68 19.94 9.67 8.14
C VAL A 68 18.90 9.30 7.07
N ILE A 69 19.24 9.47 5.80
CA ILE A 69 18.40 9.16 4.63
C ILE A 69 18.31 7.64 4.35
N ILE A 70 17.85 6.89 5.36
CA ILE A 70 17.79 5.42 5.38
C ILE A 70 17.05 4.87 4.16
N ARG A 71 15.90 5.47 3.78
CA ARG A 71 15.11 5.03 2.62
C ARG A 71 15.90 5.14 1.33
N THR A 72 16.65 6.23 1.15
CA THR A 72 17.47 6.46 -0.05
C THR A 72 18.65 5.49 -0.10
N ILE A 73 19.30 5.23 1.05
CA ILE A 73 20.38 4.24 1.14
C ILE A 73 19.84 2.83 0.82
N GLU A 74 18.67 2.47 1.35
CA GLU A 74 17.98 1.21 1.07
C GLU A 74 17.71 1.03 -0.43
N GLY A 75 17.20 2.07 -1.09
CA GLY A 75 17.00 2.08 -2.55
C GLY A 75 18.30 1.93 -3.32
N ALA A 76 19.36 2.64 -2.92
CA ALA A 76 20.67 2.57 -3.57
C ALA A 76 21.33 1.19 -3.44
N ILE A 77 21.22 0.54 -2.27
CA ILE A 77 21.69 -0.84 -2.07
C ILE A 77 20.98 -1.80 -3.03
N ALA A 78 19.64 -1.70 -3.11
CA ALA A 78 18.86 -2.57 -3.98
C ALA A 78 19.18 -2.34 -5.46
N ASP A 79 19.27 -1.09 -5.89
CA ASP A 79 19.56 -0.74 -7.29
C ASP A 79 20.95 -1.22 -7.72
N ARG A 80 21.96 -1.02 -6.86
CA ARG A 80 23.30 -1.56 -7.10
C ARG A 80 23.30 -3.09 -7.12
N GLY A 81 22.59 -3.73 -6.19
CA GLY A 81 22.46 -5.19 -6.15
C GLY A 81 21.90 -5.79 -7.43
N TRP A 82 20.95 -5.09 -8.06
CA TRP A 82 20.43 -5.49 -9.38
C TRP A 82 21.42 -5.19 -10.52
N ALA A 83 22.05 -4.02 -10.53
CA ALA A 83 22.99 -3.62 -11.57
C ALA A 83 24.23 -4.55 -11.64
N GLU A 84 24.72 -4.99 -10.48
CA GLU A 84 25.89 -5.86 -10.34
C GLU A 84 25.53 -7.37 -10.46
N GLY A 85 24.24 -7.71 -10.61
CA GLY A 85 23.77 -9.09 -10.74
C GLY A 85 23.84 -9.92 -9.45
N TRP A 86 23.86 -9.28 -8.28
CA TRP A 86 23.94 -9.98 -6.98
C TRP A 86 22.60 -10.53 -6.51
N ILE A 87 21.48 -9.98 -6.99
CA ILE A 87 20.13 -10.44 -6.64
C ILE A 87 19.75 -11.61 -7.54
N LEU A 88 20.03 -12.82 -7.05
CA LEU A 88 19.77 -14.08 -7.77
C LEU A 88 18.52 -14.80 -7.22
N PRO A 89 17.86 -15.64 -8.04
CA PRO A 89 16.82 -16.56 -7.56
C PRO A 89 17.37 -17.51 -6.48
N GLN A 90 16.67 -17.64 -5.35
CA GLN A 90 16.99 -18.62 -4.30
C GLN A 90 16.11 -19.87 -4.47
N ILE A 91 16.63 -20.86 -5.20
CA ILE A 91 15.91 -22.11 -5.48
C ILE A 91 16.05 -23.05 -4.27
N PRO A 92 14.94 -23.61 -3.75
CA PRO A 92 15.01 -24.55 -2.62
C PRO A 92 15.71 -25.86 -3.02
N MET A 93 16.61 -26.36 -2.16
CA MET A 93 17.29 -27.65 -2.39
C MET A 93 16.36 -28.86 -2.25
N HIS A 94 15.30 -28.74 -1.44
CA HIS A 94 14.34 -29.80 -1.17
C HIS A 94 12.92 -29.30 -1.38
N ARG A 95 12.05 -30.17 -1.91
CA ARG A 95 10.61 -29.90 -2.06
C ARG A 95 9.86 -30.60 -0.95
N THR A 96 8.96 -29.89 -0.28
CA THR A 96 8.15 -30.42 0.83
C THR A 96 6.96 -31.25 0.37
N GLY A 97 6.62 -31.20 -0.93
CA GLY A 97 5.42 -31.82 -1.50
C GLY A 97 4.11 -31.10 -1.15
N LYS A 98 4.16 -30.06 -0.29
CA LYS A 98 3.00 -29.28 0.11
C LYS A 98 2.67 -28.19 -0.91
N ARG A 99 1.38 -27.90 -1.09
CA ARG A 99 0.84 -26.94 -2.05
C ARG A 99 0.12 -25.81 -1.34
N VAL A 100 0.52 -24.57 -1.64
CA VAL A 100 -0.08 -23.36 -1.06
C VAL A 100 -0.67 -22.47 -2.15
N ALA A 101 -1.92 -22.05 -1.95
CA ALA A 101 -2.55 -21.00 -2.76
C ALA A 101 -2.43 -19.66 -2.04
N VAL A 102 -1.95 -18.63 -2.72
CA VAL A 102 -1.92 -17.25 -2.22
C VAL A 102 -2.87 -16.43 -3.08
N VAL A 103 -3.86 -15.79 -2.46
CA VAL A 103 -4.88 -15.01 -3.15
C VAL A 103 -4.55 -13.53 -3.02
N GLY A 104 -4.27 -12.88 -4.17
CA GLY A 104 -3.82 -11.50 -4.25
C GLY A 104 -2.32 -11.40 -4.46
N SER A 105 -1.89 -10.56 -5.41
CA SER A 105 -0.48 -10.37 -5.74
C SER A 105 0.08 -9.01 -5.33
N GLY A 106 -0.53 -8.39 -4.32
CA GLY A 106 0.03 -7.24 -3.64
C GLY A 106 1.30 -7.59 -2.83
N PRO A 107 1.90 -6.61 -2.13
CA PRO A 107 3.15 -6.81 -1.39
C PRO A 107 3.08 -7.97 -0.38
N THR A 108 1.95 -8.14 0.32
CA THR A 108 1.73 -9.24 1.25
C THR A 108 1.79 -10.59 0.57
N GLY A 109 1.03 -10.77 -0.51
CA GLY A 109 0.97 -12.03 -1.24
C GLY A 109 2.32 -12.38 -1.87
N LEU A 110 3.01 -11.39 -2.44
CA LEU A 110 4.35 -11.59 -3.01
C LEU A 110 5.38 -11.98 -1.95
N ALA A 111 5.41 -11.28 -0.81
CA ALA A 111 6.34 -11.58 0.28
C ALA A 111 6.08 -12.98 0.85
N CYS A 112 4.82 -13.32 1.08
CA CYS A 112 4.41 -14.64 1.57
C CYS A 112 4.81 -15.74 0.57
N ALA A 113 4.49 -15.55 -0.71
CA ALA A 113 4.78 -16.54 -1.74
C ALA A 113 6.27 -16.80 -1.93
N GLN A 114 7.10 -15.74 -1.89
CA GLN A 114 8.55 -15.88 -1.99
C GLN A 114 9.12 -16.70 -0.82
N GLN A 115 8.71 -16.39 0.41
CA GLN A 115 9.18 -17.11 1.60
C GLN A 115 8.80 -18.60 1.53
N LEU A 116 7.54 -18.90 1.20
CA LEU A 116 7.05 -20.28 1.10
C LEU A 116 7.70 -21.06 -0.05
N ALA A 117 7.99 -20.41 -1.19
CA ALA A 117 8.70 -21.06 -2.29
C ALA A 117 10.14 -21.40 -1.89
N ARG A 118 10.83 -20.50 -1.18
CA ARG A 118 12.18 -20.74 -0.63
C ARG A 118 12.21 -21.81 0.45
N ALA A 119 11.12 -21.99 1.20
CA ALA A 119 10.94 -23.13 2.13
C ALA A 119 10.69 -24.47 1.40
N GLY A 120 10.54 -24.47 0.08
CA GLY A 120 10.39 -25.70 -0.72
C GLY A 120 8.95 -26.11 -1.00
N HIS A 121 7.95 -25.29 -0.64
CA HIS A 121 6.56 -25.54 -1.02
C HIS A 121 6.31 -25.25 -2.51
N THR A 122 5.25 -25.85 -3.05
CA THR A 122 4.70 -25.47 -4.35
C THR A 122 3.71 -24.33 -4.14
N VAL A 123 4.03 -23.14 -4.62
CA VAL A 123 3.23 -21.93 -4.36
C VAL A 123 2.60 -21.42 -5.64
N VAL A 124 1.29 -21.17 -5.59
CA VAL A 124 0.54 -20.56 -6.69
C VAL A 124 -0.11 -19.27 -6.22
N VAL A 125 0.23 -18.15 -6.85
CA VAL A 125 -0.35 -16.83 -6.60
C VAL A 125 -1.48 -16.58 -7.60
N PHE A 126 -2.70 -16.38 -7.11
CA PHE A 126 -3.87 -16.03 -7.89
C PHE A 126 -4.08 -14.52 -7.85
N GLU A 127 -4.14 -13.88 -9.01
CA GLU A 127 -4.33 -12.43 -9.15
C GLU A 127 -5.56 -12.18 -10.03
N LYS A 128 -6.48 -11.34 -9.56
CA LYS A 128 -7.70 -11.02 -10.31
C LYS A 128 -7.42 -10.19 -11.56
N ASN A 129 -6.37 -9.35 -11.52
CA ASN A 129 -6.00 -8.48 -12.62
C ASN A 129 -5.08 -9.15 -13.67
N PRO A 130 -4.92 -8.57 -14.87
CA PRO A 130 -4.08 -9.15 -15.93
C PRO A 130 -2.58 -9.19 -15.62
N ARG A 131 -2.10 -8.28 -14.76
CA ARG A 131 -0.70 -8.19 -14.33
C ARG A 131 -0.54 -8.23 -12.81
N ILE A 132 0.58 -8.79 -12.38
CA ILE A 132 0.99 -9.01 -11.00
C ILE A 132 1.47 -7.70 -10.33
N GLY A 133 1.14 -7.52 -9.04
CA GLY A 133 1.67 -6.43 -8.22
C GLY A 133 0.62 -5.68 -7.37
N GLY A 134 -0.67 -5.99 -7.52
CA GLY A 134 -1.74 -5.29 -6.80
C GLY A 134 -1.64 -3.77 -6.90
N LEU A 135 -1.82 -3.07 -5.77
CA LEU A 135 -1.73 -1.61 -5.72
C LEU A 135 -0.35 -1.04 -6.06
N LEU A 136 0.74 -1.81 -5.97
CA LEU A 136 2.05 -1.35 -6.46
C LEU A 136 2.00 -1.04 -7.97
N ARG A 137 1.18 -1.80 -8.70
CA ARG A 137 1.00 -1.65 -10.14
C ARG A 137 -0.16 -0.74 -10.51
N TYR A 138 -1.32 -0.92 -9.90
CA TYR A 138 -2.53 -0.22 -10.29
C TYR A 138 -2.80 1.03 -9.45
N GLY A 139 -2.39 1.07 -8.18
CA GLY A 139 -2.63 2.25 -7.32
C GLY A 139 -1.55 3.31 -7.45
N ILE A 140 -0.30 2.94 -7.19
CA ILE A 140 0.81 3.90 -7.08
C ILE A 140 1.20 4.38 -8.47
N PRO A 141 1.36 5.69 -8.72
CA PRO A 141 1.79 6.20 -10.03
C PRO A 141 3.23 5.82 -10.41
N ASP A 142 3.52 5.73 -11.71
CA ASP A 142 4.87 5.45 -12.24
C ASP A 142 5.94 6.46 -11.79
N PHE A 143 5.56 7.74 -11.58
CA PHE A 143 6.50 8.76 -11.09
C PHE A 143 6.97 8.54 -9.65
N LYS A 144 6.29 7.68 -8.87
CA LYS A 144 6.74 7.23 -7.55
C LYS A 144 7.37 5.84 -7.59
N LEU A 145 6.84 4.95 -8.41
CA LEU A 145 7.30 3.57 -8.50
C LEU A 145 7.19 3.05 -9.94
N GLU A 146 8.34 2.93 -10.60
CA GLU A 146 8.45 2.37 -11.94
C GLU A 146 8.02 0.89 -11.96
N LYS A 147 7.15 0.50 -12.91
CA LYS A 147 6.59 -0.86 -12.92
C LYS A 147 7.58 -1.95 -13.33
N SER A 148 8.67 -1.59 -14.01
CA SER A 148 9.73 -2.52 -14.41
C SER A 148 10.37 -3.22 -13.18
N LEU A 149 10.43 -2.54 -12.03
CA LEU A 149 10.93 -3.09 -10.77
C LEU A 149 10.08 -4.27 -10.29
N ILE A 150 8.76 -4.16 -10.45
CA ILE A 150 7.81 -5.23 -10.13
C ILE A 150 8.03 -6.40 -11.10
N ASP A 151 8.15 -6.13 -12.40
CA ASP A 151 8.35 -7.16 -13.42
C ASP A 151 9.64 -7.95 -13.18
N ARG A 152 10.73 -7.25 -12.84
CA ARG A 152 12.02 -7.85 -12.48
C ARG A 152 11.92 -8.74 -11.25
N ARG A 153 11.22 -8.30 -10.20
CA ARG A 153 11.00 -9.10 -8.99
C ARG A 153 10.14 -10.33 -9.25
N VAL A 154 9.08 -10.18 -10.04
CA VAL A 154 8.20 -11.30 -10.43
C VAL A 154 8.97 -12.34 -11.26
N ALA A 155 9.86 -11.90 -12.17
CA ALA A 155 10.71 -12.81 -12.93
C ALA A 155 11.65 -13.62 -12.00
N GLN A 156 12.26 -12.95 -11.02
CA GLN A 156 13.10 -13.61 -10.01
C GLN A 156 12.30 -14.63 -9.18
N MET A 157 11.09 -14.30 -8.73
CA MET A 157 10.21 -15.23 -8.01
C MET A 157 9.72 -16.41 -8.86
N ARG A 158 9.48 -16.20 -10.16
CA ARG A 158 9.16 -17.30 -11.09
C ARG A 158 10.33 -18.29 -11.19
N ALA A 159 11.55 -17.80 -11.25
CA ALA A 159 12.75 -18.64 -11.24
C ALA A 159 12.95 -19.38 -9.90
N GLU A 160 12.45 -18.84 -8.78
CA GLU A 160 12.38 -19.53 -7.49
C GLU A 160 11.28 -20.62 -7.45
N GLY A 161 10.40 -20.65 -8.44
CA GLY A 161 9.34 -21.65 -8.59
C GLY A 161 7.95 -21.18 -8.15
N VAL A 162 7.71 -19.88 -7.98
CA VAL A 162 6.37 -19.33 -7.77
C VAL A 162 5.60 -19.34 -9.09
N GLU A 163 4.44 -20.01 -9.10
CA GLU A 163 3.51 -19.97 -10.23
C GLU A 163 2.57 -18.77 -10.07
N PHE A 164 2.40 -17.97 -11.12
CA PHE A 164 1.49 -16.82 -11.13
C PHE A 164 0.33 -17.07 -12.07
N ARG A 165 -0.90 -16.92 -11.57
CA ARG A 165 -2.15 -17.05 -12.32
C ARG A 165 -2.90 -15.71 -12.34
N PRO A 166 -2.56 -14.80 -13.28
CA PRO A 166 -3.33 -13.58 -13.50
C PRO A 166 -4.73 -13.90 -14.03
N ASN A 167 -5.62 -12.90 -14.03
CA ASN A 167 -7.03 -13.03 -14.44
C ASN A 167 -7.81 -14.12 -13.68
N SER A 168 -7.37 -14.45 -12.46
CA SER A 168 -8.00 -15.46 -11.61
C SER A 168 -8.66 -14.78 -10.42
N HIS A 169 -9.92 -14.38 -10.61
CA HIS A 169 -10.73 -13.78 -9.55
C HIS A 169 -11.39 -14.87 -8.72
N ILE A 170 -10.85 -15.10 -7.51
CA ILE A 170 -11.37 -16.08 -6.54
C ILE A 170 -12.73 -15.61 -6.01
N GLY A 171 -13.70 -16.52 -5.89
CA GLY A 171 -15.10 -16.18 -5.54
C GLY A 171 -15.91 -15.59 -6.70
N ALA A 172 -15.34 -15.55 -7.91
CA ALA A 172 -16.02 -15.15 -9.13
C ALA A 172 -15.68 -16.13 -10.27
N THR A 173 -14.62 -15.86 -11.02
CA THR A 173 -14.16 -16.72 -12.12
C THR A 173 -13.56 -18.06 -11.65
N VAL A 174 -13.05 -18.11 -10.41
CA VAL A 174 -12.49 -19.31 -9.80
C VAL A 174 -13.22 -19.58 -8.49
N PRO A 175 -13.94 -20.70 -8.36
CA PRO A 175 -14.65 -21.02 -7.12
C PRO A 175 -13.69 -21.23 -5.95
N VAL A 176 -14.06 -20.77 -4.76
CA VAL A 176 -13.29 -20.99 -3.51
C VAL A 176 -13.01 -22.48 -3.27
N GLN A 177 -13.98 -23.35 -3.56
CA GLN A 177 -13.84 -24.80 -3.40
C GLN A 177 -12.68 -25.39 -4.23
N HIS A 178 -12.31 -24.75 -5.34
CA HIS A 178 -11.14 -25.15 -6.12
C HIS A 178 -9.86 -25.09 -5.28
N LEU A 179 -9.70 -24.01 -4.51
CA LEU A 179 -8.55 -23.80 -3.65
C LEU A 179 -8.59 -24.78 -2.48
N LEU A 180 -9.75 -24.91 -1.83
CA LEU A 180 -9.94 -25.83 -0.71
C LEU A 180 -9.72 -27.30 -1.10
N ASN A 181 -9.99 -27.73 -2.32
CA ASN A 181 -9.79 -29.13 -2.70
C ASN A 181 -8.34 -29.45 -3.14
N ARG A 182 -7.59 -28.46 -3.64
CA ARG A 182 -6.31 -28.70 -4.32
C ARG A 182 -5.07 -28.29 -3.55
N TYR A 183 -5.25 -27.48 -2.51
CA TYR A 183 -4.16 -26.90 -1.74
C TYR A 183 -4.27 -27.29 -0.27
N ASP A 184 -3.10 -27.49 0.34
CA ASP A 184 -2.94 -27.84 1.74
C ASP A 184 -3.14 -26.63 2.64
N ALA A 185 -2.82 -25.43 2.15
CA ALA A 185 -3.09 -24.16 2.80
C ALA A 185 -3.49 -23.07 1.79
N VAL A 186 -4.28 -22.10 2.25
CA VAL A 186 -4.69 -20.92 1.48
C VAL A 186 -4.36 -19.65 2.27
N VAL A 187 -3.72 -18.68 1.63
CA VAL A 187 -3.41 -17.37 2.21
C VAL A 187 -4.25 -16.29 1.51
N LEU A 188 -5.02 -15.55 2.28
CA LEU A 188 -5.84 -14.41 1.84
C LEU A 188 -5.02 -13.12 1.98
N ALA A 189 -4.64 -12.54 0.85
CA ALA A 189 -3.81 -11.33 0.72
C ALA A 189 -4.33 -10.37 -0.36
N GLY A 190 -5.64 -10.37 -0.61
CA GLY A 190 -6.36 -9.58 -1.62
C GLY A 190 -6.51 -8.08 -1.33
N GLY A 191 -6.10 -7.61 -0.15
CA GLY A 191 -6.18 -6.21 0.28
C GLY A 191 -7.55 -5.77 0.82
N ALA A 192 -7.62 -4.52 1.31
CA ALA A 192 -8.85 -3.86 1.74
C ALA A 192 -9.39 -2.99 0.59
N GLU A 193 -10.14 -3.58 -0.32
CA GLU A 193 -10.49 -2.91 -1.58
C GLU A 193 -11.83 -2.15 -1.56
N ARG A 194 -12.64 -2.27 -0.51
CA ARG A 194 -13.91 -1.55 -0.42
C ARG A 194 -13.65 -0.07 -0.11
N PRO A 195 -13.90 0.86 -1.05
CA PRO A 195 -13.60 2.27 -0.83
C PRO A 195 -14.60 2.88 0.16
N ARG A 196 -14.14 3.88 0.93
CA ARG A 196 -15.01 4.67 1.79
C ARG A 196 -15.79 5.68 0.94
N ASP A 197 -17.08 5.46 0.77
CA ASP A 197 -17.93 6.38 0.02
C ASP A 197 -18.32 7.63 0.83
N LEU A 198 -18.77 8.66 0.11
CA LEU A 198 -19.27 9.91 0.67
C LEU A 198 -20.72 10.14 0.15
N PRO A 199 -21.73 9.52 0.78
CA PRO A 199 -23.11 9.50 0.30
C PRO A 199 -23.84 10.81 0.61
N LEU A 200 -23.38 11.90 0.00
CA LEU A 200 -23.97 13.23 0.13
C LEU A 200 -24.96 13.51 -1.02
N PRO A 201 -25.86 14.49 -0.86
CA PRO A 201 -26.68 14.98 -1.96
C PRO A 201 -25.85 15.25 -3.22
N GLY A 202 -26.32 14.78 -4.37
CA GLY A 202 -25.62 14.90 -5.65
C GLY A 202 -24.54 13.86 -5.92
N ARG A 203 -24.31 12.87 -5.03
CA ARG A 203 -23.28 11.82 -5.21
C ARG A 203 -23.40 11.02 -6.51
N HIS A 204 -24.61 10.94 -7.09
CA HIS A 204 -24.93 10.24 -8.34
C HIS A 204 -24.53 11.02 -9.60
N LEU A 205 -24.15 12.29 -9.49
CA LEU A 205 -23.72 13.10 -10.64
C LEU A 205 -22.44 12.52 -11.27
N ALA A 206 -22.38 12.55 -12.59
CA ALA A 206 -21.20 12.17 -13.35
C ALA A 206 -20.00 13.09 -13.01
N GLY A 207 -18.79 12.53 -13.06
CA GLY A 207 -17.56 13.24 -12.71
C GLY A 207 -17.10 13.04 -11.25
N ILE A 208 -17.84 12.28 -10.44
CA ILE A 208 -17.46 11.92 -9.07
C ILE A 208 -16.98 10.46 -9.02
N HIS A 209 -15.68 10.27 -8.81
CA HIS A 209 -15.03 8.97 -8.89
C HIS A 209 -14.24 8.66 -7.61
N PHE A 210 -14.04 7.37 -7.31
CA PHE A 210 -13.05 7.00 -6.32
C PHE A 210 -11.65 7.29 -6.85
N ALA A 211 -10.78 7.78 -5.97
CA ALA A 211 -9.40 8.09 -6.32
C ALA A 211 -8.66 6.87 -6.91
N ILE A 212 -8.92 5.68 -6.36
CA ILE A 212 -8.24 4.47 -6.82
C ILE A 212 -8.64 4.07 -8.25
N ASP A 213 -9.87 4.35 -8.67
CA ASP A 213 -10.32 4.06 -10.03
C ASP A 213 -9.58 4.96 -11.03
N PHE A 214 -9.48 6.25 -10.71
CA PHE A 214 -8.74 7.23 -11.51
C PHE A 214 -7.26 6.85 -11.65
N LEU A 215 -6.60 6.53 -10.54
CA LEU A 215 -5.20 6.12 -10.54
C LEU A 215 -4.97 4.80 -11.27
N SER A 216 -5.83 3.80 -11.05
CA SER A 216 -5.76 2.50 -11.74
C SER A 216 -5.90 2.65 -13.24
N GLN A 217 -6.86 3.45 -13.68
CA GLN A 217 -7.05 3.69 -15.10
C GLN A 217 -5.87 4.46 -15.72
N GLN A 218 -5.29 5.41 -14.99
CA GLN A 218 -4.09 6.10 -15.45
C GLN A 218 -2.89 5.14 -15.58
N ASN A 219 -2.63 4.32 -14.57
CA ASN A 219 -1.54 3.34 -14.60
C ASN A 219 -1.72 2.31 -15.74
N CYS A 220 -2.96 1.91 -16.04
CA CYS A 220 -3.25 1.10 -17.22
C CYS A 220 -2.84 1.82 -18.51
N VAL A 221 -3.18 3.11 -18.67
CA VAL A 221 -2.78 3.87 -19.86
C VAL A 221 -1.27 4.03 -19.99
N VAL A 222 -0.56 4.38 -18.91
CA VAL A 222 0.91 4.50 -18.94
C VAL A 222 1.55 3.17 -19.34
N SER A 223 1.00 2.05 -18.88
CA SER A 223 1.49 0.71 -19.20
C SER A 223 0.90 0.10 -20.48
N GLN A 224 0.18 0.89 -21.28
CA GLN A 224 -0.46 0.49 -22.55
C GLN A 224 -1.40 -0.72 -22.40
N GLN A 225 -2.08 -0.81 -21.25
CA GLN A 225 -3.09 -1.82 -20.97
C GLN A 225 -4.48 -1.27 -21.29
N PRO A 226 -5.44 -2.15 -21.65
CA PRO A 226 -6.83 -1.74 -21.84
C PRO A 226 -7.39 -1.16 -20.54
N ILE A 227 -8.22 -0.13 -20.68
CA ILE A 227 -8.99 0.45 -19.59
C ILE A 227 -10.40 -0.12 -19.55
N THR A 228 -10.97 -0.18 -18.36
CA THR A 228 -12.39 -0.52 -18.16
C THR A 228 -13.21 0.77 -18.08
N GLY A 229 -14.35 0.79 -18.76
CA GLY A 229 -15.29 1.92 -18.73
C GLY A 229 -14.79 3.17 -19.45
N ASN A 230 -15.47 4.29 -19.21
CA ASN A 230 -15.13 5.58 -19.80
C ASN A 230 -13.84 6.14 -19.19
N ARG A 231 -13.06 6.81 -20.03
CA ARG A 231 -11.82 7.46 -19.63
C ARG A 231 -12.07 8.62 -18.65
N MET A 232 -11.47 8.53 -17.48
CA MET A 232 -11.39 9.59 -16.48
C MET A 232 -10.16 10.44 -16.78
N GLU A 233 -10.41 11.67 -17.23
CA GLU A 233 -9.37 12.63 -17.61
C GLU A 233 -9.57 13.94 -16.87
N ALA A 234 -8.44 14.50 -16.41
CA ALA A 234 -8.34 15.79 -15.76
C ALA A 234 -8.01 16.94 -16.72
N TYR A 235 -7.65 16.66 -17.98
CA TYR A 235 -7.24 17.67 -18.96
C TYR A 235 -8.25 18.82 -19.05
N ASN A 236 -7.76 20.05 -18.83
CA ASN A 236 -8.54 21.28 -18.85
C ASN A 236 -9.78 21.30 -17.92
N LYS A 237 -9.79 20.47 -16.87
CA LYS A 237 -10.87 20.45 -15.86
C LYS A 237 -10.45 21.08 -14.54
N HIS A 238 -11.44 21.58 -13.81
CA HIS A 238 -11.29 21.91 -12.39
C HIS A 238 -11.43 20.64 -11.54
N VAL A 239 -10.33 20.18 -10.96
CA VAL A 239 -10.27 18.94 -10.17
C VAL A 239 -10.32 19.24 -8.68
N VAL A 240 -11.19 18.54 -7.95
CA VAL A 240 -11.20 18.54 -6.48
C VAL A 240 -10.89 17.14 -5.96
N VAL A 241 -9.84 17.02 -5.15
CA VAL A 241 -9.45 15.79 -4.45
C VAL A 241 -9.89 15.89 -2.99
N ILE A 242 -10.74 14.97 -2.54
CA ILE A 242 -11.22 14.90 -1.16
C ILE A 242 -10.38 13.91 -0.37
N GLY A 243 -9.53 14.40 0.53
CA GLY A 243 -8.64 13.60 1.38
C GLY A 243 -7.17 14.01 1.26
N GLY A 244 -6.51 14.19 2.41
CA GLY A 244 -5.12 14.68 2.52
C GLY A 244 -4.02 13.62 2.55
N GLY A 245 -4.36 12.34 2.41
CA GLY A 245 -3.39 11.22 2.46
C GLY A 245 -2.58 11.02 1.16
N ASP A 246 -1.73 9.99 1.15
CA ASP A 246 -0.87 9.65 0.01
C ASP A 246 -1.65 9.43 -1.30
N THR A 247 -2.80 8.76 -1.23
CA THR A 247 -3.68 8.57 -2.40
C THR A 247 -4.16 9.90 -2.98
N GLY A 248 -4.44 10.88 -2.11
CA GLY A 248 -4.84 12.23 -2.54
C GLY A 248 -3.68 12.95 -3.22
N SER A 249 -2.48 12.86 -2.64
CA SER A 249 -1.24 13.38 -3.23
C SER A 249 -0.92 12.74 -4.59
N ASP A 250 -1.21 11.45 -4.78
CA ASP A 250 -1.07 10.76 -6.07
C ASP A 250 -2.08 11.25 -7.11
N CYS A 251 -3.32 11.51 -6.69
CA CYS A 251 -4.34 12.11 -7.54
C CYS A 251 -3.94 13.51 -7.99
N VAL A 252 -3.40 14.32 -7.08
CA VAL A 252 -2.87 15.66 -7.39
C VAL A 252 -1.78 15.56 -8.46
N GLY A 253 -0.73 14.78 -8.23
CA GLY A 253 0.39 14.68 -9.16
C GLY A 253 -0.01 14.12 -10.53
N THR A 254 -1.01 13.23 -10.55
CA THR A 254 -1.59 12.71 -11.80
C THR A 254 -2.42 13.76 -12.54
N ALA A 255 -3.30 14.48 -11.84
CA ALA A 255 -4.16 15.50 -12.43
C ALA A 255 -3.35 16.68 -13.01
N VAL A 256 -2.31 17.12 -12.30
CA VAL A 256 -1.39 18.16 -12.78
C VAL A 256 -0.69 17.73 -14.06
N ARG A 257 -0.17 16.50 -14.10
CA ARG A 257 0.50 15.93 -15.30
C ARG A 257 -0.45 15.71 -16.48
N GLN A 258 -1.74 15.52 -16.23
CA GLN A 258 -2.78 15.52 -17.27
C GLN A 258 -3.19 16.93 -17.70
N SER A 259 -2.53 17.99 -17.20
CA SER A 259 -2.83 19.39 -17.51
C SER A 259 -4.24 19.82 -17.10
N ALA A 260 -4.62 19.52 -15.86
CA ALA A 260 -5.82 20.08 -15.24
C ALA A 260 -5.80 21.62 -15.25
N ALA A 261 -6.97 22.24 -15.46
CA ALA A 261 -7.11 23.70 -15.41
C ALA A 261 -6.84 24.24 -13.99
N SER A 262 -7.25 23.50 -12.97
CA SER A 262 -6.86 23.73 -11.59
C SER A 262 -7.00 22.46 -10.76
N VAL A 263 -6.18 22.30 -9.73
CA VAL A 263 -6.30 21.21 -8.76
C VAL A 263 -6.46 21.79 -7.36
N ALA A 264 -7.53 21.42 -6.65
CA ALA A 264 -7.71 21.70 -5.24
C ALA A 264 -7.77 20.39 -4.44
N GLN A 265 -7.03 20.31 -3.33
CA GLN A 265 -7.10 19.19 -2.40
C GLN A 265 -7.69 19.69 -1.09
N ILE A 266 -8.74 19.03 -0.61
CA ILE A 266 -9.42 19.41 0.62
C ILE A 266 -9.25 18.34 1.70
N GLU A 267 -9.01 18.79 2.93
CA GLU A 267 -8.86 17.97 4.12
C GLU A 267 -9.84 18.46 5.21
N ILE A 268 -10.49 17.51 5.89
CA ILE A 268 -11.45 17.81 6.95
C ILE A 268 -10.72 18.20 8.25
N LEU A 269 -9.52 17.68 8.45
CA LEU A 269 -8.67 18.00 9.60
C LEU A 269 -8.08 19.41 9.50
N PRO A 270 -7.75 20.06 10.64
CA PRO A 270 -7.07 21.33 10.65
C PRO A 270 -5.67 21.21 10.02
N GLN A 271 -5.12 22.34 9.58
CA GLN A 271 -3.76 22.38 9.04
C GLN A 271 -2.75 21.96 10.11
N PRO A 272 -1.97 20.89 9.88
CA PRO A 272 -0.89 20.52 10.79
C PRO A 272 0.20 21.60 10.82
N PRO A 273 1.00 21.69 11.90
CA PRO A 273 2.09 22.67 11.98
C PRO A 273 3.15 22.38 10.91
N GLU A 274 3.78 23.42 10.38
CA GLU A 274 4.85 23.27 9.37
C GLU A 274 6.04 22.45 9.89
N ARG A 275 6.30 22.53 11.20
CA ARG A 275 7.34 21.79 11.89
C ARG A 275 6.75 20.97 13.01
N GLU A 276 7.24 19.74 13.15
CA GLU A 276 6.89 18.87 14.27
C GLU A 276 7.49 19.39 15.58
N ASP A 277 6.79 19.16 16.69
CA ASP A 277 7.41 19.23 18.01
C ASP A 277 8.13 17.90 18.30
N LYS A 278 9.44 17.90 18.07
CA LYS A 278 10.28 16.71 18.21
C LYS A 278 10.31 16.17 19.63
N VAL A 279 10.23 17.03 20.65
CA VAL A 279 10.33 16.60 22.06
C VAL A 279 9.12 15.77 22.47
N THR A 280 7.94 16.10 21.95
CA THR A 280 6.69 15.40 22.28
C THR A 280 6.39 14.23 21.36
N THR A 281 6.98 14.19 20.16
CA THR A 281 6.65 13.17 19.15
C THR A 281 7.75 12.14 18.89
N TRP A 282 9.02 12.47 19.09
CA TRP A 282 10.12 11.52 18.87
C TRP A 282 10.13 10.42 19.95
N PRO A 283 10.38 9.14 19.62
CA PRO A 283 10.75 8.57 18.31
C PRO A 283 9.55 8.09 17.47
N GLY A 284 8.34 8.54 17.80
CA GLY A 284 7.10 8.18 17.12
C GLY A 284 6.87 8.90 15.79
N TRP A 285 5.66 8.72 15.25
CA TRP A 285 5.24 9.40 14.02
C TRP A 285 4.94 10.88 14.29
N PRO A 286 5.57 11.83 13.57
CA PRO A 286 5.43 13.23 13.90
C PRO A 286 4.12 13.83 13.36
N HIS A 287 3.55 14.74 14.15
CA HIS A 287 2.45 15.59 13.72
C HIS A 287 3.01 16.85 13.06
N LYS A 288 3.10 16.83 11.72
CA LYS A 288 3.53 17.96 10.89
C LYS A 288 2.83 18.01 9.55
N LEU A 289 2.96 19.13 8.87
CA LEU A 289 2.49 19.31 7.51
C LEU A 289 3.39 18.51 6.56
N TRP A 290 2.81 17.49 5.95
CA TRP A 290 3.49 16.73 4.90
C TRP A 290 3.30 17.42 3.55
N ILE A 291 4.42 17.63 2.85
CA ILE A 291 4.50 18.18 1.50
C ILE A 291 5.17 17.12 0.63
N SER A 292 4.59 16.84 -0.53
CA SER A 292 5.10 15.89 -1.50
C SER A 292 5.49 16.65 -2.77
N THR A 293 6.28 16.03 -3.64
CA THR A 293 6.59 16.60 -4.96
C THR A 293 5.32 16.90 -5.76
N SER A 294 4.28 16.06 -5.67
CA SER A 294 2.97 16.33 -6.27
C SER A 294 2.33 17.63 -5.79
N HIS A 295 2.49 17.97 -4.50
CA HIS A 295 1.98 19.23 -3.98
C HIS A 295 2.78 20.43 -4.50
N GLU A 296 4.09 20.28 -4.61
CA GLU A 296 5.01 21.31 -5.11
C GLU A 296 4.79 21.63 -6.60
N GLU A 297 4.35 20.64 -7.39
CA GLU A 297 4.03 20.83 -8.81
C GLU A 297 2.80 21.71 -9.07
N GLY A 298 1.92 21.86 -8.09
CA GLY A 298 0.82 22.82 -8.15
C GLY A 298 -0.53 22.26 -7.73
N CYS A 299 -0.93 22.56 -6.50
CA CYS A 299 -2.32 22.41 -6.07
C CYS A 299 -2.67 23.46 -4.99
N ARG A 300 -3.94 23.87 -4.94
CA ARG A 300 -4.46 24.60 -3.78
C ARG A 300 -4.88 23.60 -2.72
N ARG A 301 -4.20 23.62 -1.58
CA ARG A 301 -4.56 22.80 -0.42
C ARG A 301 -5.45 23.61 0.51
N GLU A 302 -6.50 22.99 1.02
CA GLU A 302 -7.46 23.59 1.93
C GLU A 302 -7.69 22.64 3.11
N TRP A 303 -7.73 23.19 4.32
CA TRP A 303 -7.87 22.43 5.56
C TRP A 303 -9.12 22.88 6.31
N GLY A 304 -9.58 22.03 7.23
CA GLY A 304 -10.83 22.25 7.93
C GLY A 304 -11.98 22.45 6.95
N VAL A 305 -12.07 21.64 5.90
CA VAL A 305 -13.14 21.74 4.90
C VAL A 305 -14.00 20.49 4.96
N VAL A 306 -15.30 20.68 5.21
CA VAL A 306 -16.30 19.62 5.08
C VAL A 306 -17.09 19.82 3.78
N THR A 307 -17.32 18.72 3.06
CA THR A 307 -18.20 18.71 1.88
C THR A 307 -19.62 18.40 2.34
N ARG A 308 -20.59 19.19 1.89
CA ARG A 308 -22.01 19.04 2.25
C ARG A 308 -22.87 18.49 1.12
N ALA A 309 -22.56 18.86 -0.11
CA ALA A 309 -23.27 18.39 -1.30
C ALA A 309 -22.39 18.54 -2.55
N PHE A 310 -22.68 17.72 -3.55
CA PHE A 310 -22.20 17.89 -4.92
C PHE A 310 -23.27 18.63 -5.71
N LEU A 311 -22.87 19.73 -6.34
CA LEU A 311 -23.74 20.61 -7.11
C LEU A 311 -23.50 20.37 -8.60
N GLY A 312 -24.58 20.32 -9.37
CA GLY A 312 -24.51 20.14 -10.82
C GLY A 312 -25.79 20.60 -11.49
N GLU A 313 -25.66 21.06 -12.73
CA GLU A 313 -26.78 21.30 -13.63
C GLU A 313 -26.88 20.11 -14.59
N GLY A 314 -28.05 19.47 -14.68
CA GLY A 314 -28.23 18.24 -15.47
C GLY A 314 -27.65 17.00 -14.78
N GLN A 315 -26.77 16.25 -15.47
CA GLN A 315 -26.25 14.96 -15.00
C GLN A 315 -24.79 14.98 -14.52
N ALA A 316 -24.09 16.12 -14.59
CA ALA A 316 -22.66 16.21 -14.26
C ALA A 316 -22.38 17.19 -13.12
N VAL A 317 -21.36 16.89 -12.32
CA VAL A 317 -20.88 17.78 -11.25
C VAL A 317 -20.25 19.04 -11.85
N GLN A 318 -20.55 20.20 -11.25
CA GLN A 318 -19.97 21.49 -11.60
C GLN A 318 -19.32 22.17 -10.38
N ALA A 319 -19.73 21.81 -9.16
CA ALA A 319 -19.17 22.34 -7.94
C ALA A 319 -19.43 21.46 -6.71
N LEU A 320 -18.76 21.77 -5.60
CA LEU A 320 -19.05 21.25 -4.26
C LEU A 320 -19.56 22.39 -3.38
N ALA A 321 -20.62 22.12 -2.62
CA ALA A 321 -21.00 22.95 -1.47
C ALA A 321 -20.16 22.52 -0.27
N CYS A 322 -19.42 23.46 0.31
CA CYS A 322 -18.50 23.24 1.41
C CYS A 322 -18.79 24.17 2.59
N ALA A 323 -18.29 23.80 3.77
CA ALA A 323 -18.22 24.66 4.94
C ALA A 323 -16.85 24.52 5.60
N ARG A 324 -16.46 25.52 6.39
CA ARG A 324 -15.29 25.38 7.27
C ARG A 324 -15.67 24.57 8.51
N ALA A 325 -14.77 23.69 8.92
CA ALA A 325 -14.90 22.81 10.07
C ALA A 325 -13.80 23.11 11.09
N THR A 326 -14.16 23.06 12.37
CA THR A 326 -13.23 23.06 13.49
C THR A 326 -13.34 21.75 14.24
N TRP A 327 -12.29 21.40 14.97
CA TRP A 327 -12.23 20.19 15.78
C TRP A 327 -11.93 20.58 17.22
N VAL A 328 -12.82 20.22 18.13
CA VAL A 328 -12.65 20.42 19.58
C VAL A 328 -12.75 19.05 20.23
N GLU A 329 -11.69 18.63 20.91
CA GLU A 329 -11.62 17.34 21.63
C GLU A 329 -12.03 16.13 20.75
N GLY A 330 -11.63 16.13 19.48
CA GLY A 330 -11.94 15.06 18.53
C GLY A 330 -13.36 15.10 17.95
N THR A 331 -14.17 16.09 18.31
CA THR A 331 -15.50 16.33 17.73
C THR A 331 -15.42 17.43 16.67
N MET A 332 -15.90 17.12 15.47
CA MET A 332 -15.98 18.08 14.37
C MET A 332 -17.25 18.93 14.49
N SER A 333 -17.12 20.24 14.30
CA SER A 333 -18.25 21.16 14.16
C SER A 333 -18.06 22.14 13.00
N GLU A 334 -19.14 22.43 12.29
CA GLU A 334 -19.14 23.45 11.23
C GLU A 334 -19.07 24.86 11.83
N ILE A 335 -18.25 25.73 11.24
CA ILE A 335 -18.19 27.14 11.60
C ILE A 335 -19.39 27.84 10.97
N SER A 336 -20.26 28.43 11.79
CA SER A 336 -21.45 29.13 11.30
C SER A 336 -21.07 30.28 10.35
N GLY A 337 -21.82 30.43 9.25
CA GLY A 337 -21.58 31.45 8.23
C GLY A 337 -20.38 31.19 7.31
N SER A 338 -19.70 30.04 7.44
CA SER A 338 -18.49 29.72 6.65
C SER A 338 -18.76 28.93 5.37
N HIS A 339 -19.98 28.94 4.86
CA HIS A 339 -20.35 28.21 3.64
C HIS A 339 -19.71 28.82 2.40
N PHE A 340 -19.19 27.98 1.51
CA PHE A 340 -18.61 28.40 0.25
C PHE A 340 -18.77 27.32 -0.82
N VAL A 341 -18.54 27.69 -2.07
CA VAL A 341 -18.66 26.79 -3.23
C VAL A 341 -17.29 26.63 -3.89
N LEU A 342 -16.92 25.39 -4.19
CA LEU A 342 -15.72 25.05 -4.94
C LEU A 342 -16.09 24.52 -6.32
N ARG A 343 -15.68 25.21 -7.38
CA ARG A 343 -15.87 24.74 -8.76
C ARG A 343 -15.14 23.40 -8.97
N ALA A 344 -15.83 22.42 -9.55
CA ALA A 344 -15.28 21.09 -9.81
C ALA A 344 -16.02 20.39 -10.94
N GLU A 345 -15.27 19.91 -11.94
CA GLU A 345 -15.77 19.09 -13.06
C GLU A 345 -15.28 17.64 -12.96
N LEU A 346 -14.29 17.40 -12.09
CA LEU A 346 -13.81 16.08 -11.71
C LEU A 346 -13.58 16.07 -10.19
N VAL A 347 -14.25 15.16 -9.50
CA VAL A 347 -14.12 14.97 -8.05
C VAL A 347 -13.55 13.60 -7.78
N LEU A 348 -12.48 13.54 -7.00
CA LEU A 348 -11.75 12.32 -6.66
C LEU A 348 -11.84 12.06 -5.15
N LEU A 349 -12.53 10.98 -4.78
CA LEU A 349 -12.71 10.58 -3.38
C LEU A 349 -11.49 9.76 -2.92
N ALA A 350 -10.58 10.40 -2.17
CA ALA A 350 -9.37 9.82 -1.59
C ALA A 350 -9.53 9.60 -0.06
N THR A 351 -10.70 9.12 0.35
CA THR A 351 -11.16 8.94 1.73
C THR A 351 -10.73 7.60 2.36
N GLY A 352 -9.90 6.81 1.67
CA GLY A 352 -9.38 5.53 2.12
C GLY A 352 -10.35 4.36 1.89
N PHE A 353 -10.00 3.22 2.49
CA PHE A 353 -10.76 1.97 2.39
C PHE A 353 -11.32 1.55 3.75
N ILE A 354 -12.41 0.78 3.75
CA ILE A 354 -13.07 0.33 4.97
C ILE A 354 -12.66 -1.09 5.37
N HIS A 355 -12.69 -2.03 4.42
CA HIS A 355 -12.42 -3.45 4.62
C HIS A 355 -12.22 -4.16 3.26
N PRO A 356 -11.86 -5.45 3.22
CA PRO A 356 -11.87 -6.25 1.99
C PRO A 356 -13.26 -6.36 1.37
N VAL A 357 -13.34 -6.65 0.07
CA VAL A 357 -14.63 -7.00 -0.56
C VAL A 357 -15.13 -8.30 0.08
N HIS A 358 -16.38 -8.27 0.55
CA HIS A 358 -16.99 -9.43 1.21
C HIS A 358 -17.63 -10.35 0.18
N GLU A 359 -18.34 -9.73 -0.77
CA GLU A 359 -19.13 -10.39 -1.79
C GLU A 359 -18.28 -11.35 -2.63
N GLY A 360 -18.77 -12.58 -2.81
CA GLY A 360 -18.04 -13.64 -3.51
C GLY A 360 -17.00 -14.31 -2.60
N MET A 361 -15.74 -13.87 -2.62
CA MET A 361 -14.65 -14.63 -1.99
C MET A 361 -14.86 -14.88 -0.48
N LEU A 362 -15.10 -13.84 0.32
CA LEU A 362 -15.14 -14.01 1.79
C LEU A 362 -16.45 -14.64 2.26
N GLU A 363 -17.57 -14.32 1.59
CA GLU A 363 -18.85 -15.00 1.79
C GLU A 363 -18.75 -16.51 1.48
N ASP A 364 -18.13 -16.87 0.35
CA ASP A 364 -17.94 -18.26 -0.07
C ASP A 364 -16.98 -19.04 0.85
N PHE A 365 -15.94 -18.39 1.37
CA PHE A 365 -15.08 -18.98 2.40
C PHE A 365 -15.82 -19.12 3.74
N GLY A 366 -16.70 -18.18 4.08
CA GLY A 366 -17.40 -18.17 5.38
C GLY A 366 -16.47 -17.94 6.57
N VAL A 367 -15.39 -17.19 6.38
CA VAL A 367 -14.45 -16.85 7.46
C VAL A 367 -15.03 -15.78 8.38
N ALA A 368 -14.69 -15.85 9.67
CA ALA A 368 -15.10 -14.84 10.64
C ALA A 368 -14.45 -13.48 10.33
N LEU A 369 -15.19 -12.41 10.59
CA LEU A 369 -14.75 -11.03 10.42
C LEU A 369 -14.64 -10.34 11.77
N ASP A 370 -13.73 -9.37 11.88
CA ASP A 370 -13.62 -8.49 13.05
C ASP A 370 -14.71 -7.40 13.04
N ALA A 371 -14.75 -6.58 14.08
CA ALA A 371 -15.72 -5.47 14.21
C ALA A 371 -15.57 -4.38 13.13
N ARG A 372 -14.46 -4.37 12.37
CA ARG A 372 -14.21 -3.45 11.27
C ARG A 372 -14.50 -4.08 9.90
N GLY A 373 -14.90 -5.35 9.87
CA GLY A 373 -15.16 -6.11 8.65
C GLY A 373 -13.90 -6.69 7.99
N ASN A 374 -12.75 -6.66 8.65
CA ASN A 374 -11.54 -7.34 8.16
C ASN A 374 -11.62 -8.84 8.49
N VAL A 375 -10.84 -9.66 7.78
CA VAL A 375 -10.78 -11.10 8.08
C VAL A 375 -10.13 -11.30 9.45
N GLN A 376 -10.85 -11.96 10.35
CA GLN A 376 -10.40 -12.18 11.70
C GLN A 376 -9.27 -13.21 11.72
N ALA A 377 -8.06 -12.76 12.05
CA ALA A 377 -6.91 -13.59 12.37
C ALA A 377 -5.94 -12.83 13.30
N ASP A 378 -5.26 -13.56 14.17
CA ASP A 378 -4.23 -12.98 15.04
C ASP A 378 -2.93 -12.66 14.29
N SER A 379 -1.96 -12.05 14.97
CA SER A 379 -0.65 -11.71 14.41
C SER A 379 0.44 -12.74 14.73
N VAL A 380 0.06 -13.94 15.17
CA VAL A 380 0.97 -15.03 15.56
C VAL A 380 0.80 -16.21 14.62
N ALA A 381 -0.39 -16.82 14.63
CA ALA A 381 -0.78 -17.92 13.77
C ALA A 381 -1.29 -17.43 12.41
N TYR A 382 -1.81 -16.20 12.30
CA TYR A 382 -2.44 -15.66 11.08
C TYR A 382 -3.59 -16.53 10.54
N GLN A 383 -4.03 -17.52 11.31
CA GLN A 383 -5.04 -18.49 10.95
C GLN A 383 -6.42 -17.86 11.15
N THR A 384 -7.31 -18.10 10.19
CA THR A 384 -8.71 -17.64 10.25
C THR A 384 -9.55 -18.65 11.04
N SER A 385 -10.88 -18.44 11.10
CA SER A 385 -11.82 -19.44 11.63
C SER A 385 -11.83 -20.75 10.83
N MET A 386 -11.27 -20.79 9.62
CA MET A 386 -11.09 -22.01 8.85
C MET A 386 -9.68 -22.59 9.02
N PRO A 387 -9.55 -23.87 9.42
CA PRO A 387 -8.26 -24.45 9.84
C PRO A 387 -7.11 -24.37 8.85
N LYS A 388 -7.35 -24.33 7.54
CA LYS A 388 -6.26 -24.24 6.53
C LYS A 388 -6.23 -22.93 5.76
N VAL A 389 -6.94 -21.93 6.25
CA VAL A 389 -7.03 -20.60 5.62
C VAL A 389 -6.42 -19.57 6.56
N PHE A 390 -5.52 -18.77 6.01
CA PHE A 390 -4.77 -17.73 6.71
C PHE A 390 -5.08 -16.37 6.08
N ALA A 391 -4.96 -15.28 6.83
CA ALA A 391 -5.18 -13.94 6.33
C ALA A 391 -4.09 -12.99 6.83
N ALA A 392 -3.56 -12.16 5.93
CA ALA A 392 -2.45 -11.26 6.25
C ALA A 392 -2.55 -9.93 5.50
N GLY A 393 -1.80 -8.94 5.98
CA GLY A 393 -1.72 -7.61 5.37
C GLY A 393 -3.04 -6.86 5.51
N ASP A 394 -3.37 -6.06 4.51
CA ASP A 394 -4.54 -5.19 4.56
C ASP A 394 -5.86 -5.96 4.71
N MET A 395 -5.93 -7.25 4.33
CA MET A 395 -7.13 -8.05 4.56
C MET A 395 -7.43 -8.33 6.03
N ARG A 396 -6.38 -8.40 6.86
CA ARG A 396 -6.48 -8.72 8.29
C ARG A 396 -6.39 -7.45 9.12
N ARG A 397 -5.47 -6.54 8.77
CA ARG A 397 -5.16 -5.32 9.52
C ARG A 397 -6.04 -4.13 9.14
N GLY A 398 -6.59 -4.13 7.93
CA GLY A 398 -7.05 -2.92 7.26
C GLY A 398 -5.92 -2.18 6.54
N GLN A 399 -6.27 -1.16 5.77
CA GLN A 399 -5.34 -0.37 4.94
C GLN A 399 -4.11 0.09 5.75
N SER A 400 -2.91 -0.23 5.24
CA SER A 400 -1.66 0.10 5.91
C SER A 400 -0.53 0.40 4.89
N LEU A 401 0.69 0.54 5.39
CA LEU A 401 1.89 0.79 4.59
C LEU A 401 2.41 -0.49 3.93
N VAL A 402 3.06 -0.36 2.78
CA VAL A 402 3.74 -1.47 2.07
C VAL A 402 4.67 -2.28 2.97
N VAL A 403 5.36 -1.61 3.91
CA VAL A 403 6.29 -2.26 4.83
C VAL A 403 5.57 -3.16 5.83
N TRP A 404 4.36 -2.78 6.29
CA TRP A 404 3.51 -3.67 7.10
C TRP A 404 3.00 -4.85 6.28
N ALA A 405 2.62 -4.60 5.03
CA ALA A 405 2.18 -5.66 4.12
C ALA A 405 3.27 -6.72 3.91
N ILE A 406 4.54 -6.31 3.72
CA ILE A 406 5.69 -7.22 3.63
C ILE A 406 5.92 -7.96 4.96
N ARG A 407 5.88 -7.25 6.10
CA ARG A 407 6.04 -7.85 7.43
C ARG A 407 5.02 -8.98 7.65
N GLU A 408 3.74 -8.68 7.49
CA GLU A 408 2.68 -9.67 7.71
C GLU A 408 2.74 -10.80 6.70
N GLY A 409 3.14 -10.54 5.44
CA GLY A 409 3.34 -11.59 4.44
C GLY A 409 4.43 -12.59 4.85
N ARG A 410 5.55 -12.11 5.39
CA ARG A 410 6.65 -12.96 5.89
C ARG A 410 6.24 -13.75 7.13
N GLN A 411 5.57 -13.10 8.08
CA GLN A 411 5.11 -13.75 9.31
C GLN A 411 4.02 -14.80 9.03
N CYS A 412 3.12 -14.50 8.11
CA CYS A 412 2.12 -15.45 7.64
C CYS A 412 2.78 -16.66 6.94
N ALA A 413 3.82 -16.45 6.13
CA ALA A 413 4.58 -17.55 5.54
C ALA A 413 5.22 -18.46 6.60
N HIS A 414 5.82 -17.88 7.66
CA HIS A 414 6.34 -18.66 8.79
C HIS A 414 5.24 -19.49 9.48
N ALA A 415 4.06 -18.91 9.70
CA ALA A 415 2.94 -19.61 10.31
C ALA A 415 2.37 -20.74 9.42
N VAL A 416 2.27 -20.50 8.11
CA VAL A 416 1.81 -21.50 7.12
C VAL A 416 2.81 -22.65 7.02
N ASP A 417 4.11 -22.37 6.93
CA ASP A 417 5.16 -23.39 6.91
C ASP A 417 5.11 -24.26 8.18
N THR A 418 5.04 -23.62 9.36
CA THR A 418 4.88 -24.31 10.64
C THR A 418 3.63 -25.19 10.68
N PHE A 419 2.50 -24.71 10.15
CA PHE A 419 1.26 -25.49 10.04
C PHE A 419 1.42 -26.72 9.14
N LEU A 420 2.18 -26.62 8.04
CA LEU A 420 2.31 -27.66 7.04
C LEU A 420 3.34 -28.75 7.38
N VAL A 421 4.44 -28.37 8.04
CA VAL A 421 5.57 -29.29 8.31
C VAL A 421 5.99 -29.36 9.79
N GLY A 422 5.24 -28.69 10.68
CA GLY A 422 5.38 -28.78 12.14
C GLY A 422 6.45 -27.87 12.78
N HIS A 423 7.33 -27.28 11.96
CA HIS A 423 8.34 -26.30 12.37
C HIS A 423 8.65 -25.38 11.19
N SER A 424 9.33 -24.25 11.43
CA SER A 424 9.72 -23.35 10.34
C SER A 424 11.10 -22.75 10.58
N MET A 425 11.92 -22.74 9.52
CA MET A 425 13.20 -22.03 9.48
C MET A 425 13.05 -20.63 8.88
N LEU A 426 11.84 -20.24 8.46
CA LEU A 426 11.57 -18.92 7.92
C LEU A 426 11.68 -17.86 9.03
N PRO A 427 12.19 -16.66 8.71
CA PRO A 427 12.28 -15.57 9.67
C PRO A 427 10.89 -15.08 10.10
N ARG A 428 10.80 -14.62 11.35
CA ARG A 428 9.57 -14.08 11.96
C ARG A 428 9.66 -12.59 12.25
#